data_AF-A0A2N9FWM5-F1
#
_entry.id   AF-A0A2N9FWM5-F1
#
_cell.length_a   1.000
_cell.length_b   1.000
_cell.length_c   1.000
_cell.angle_alpha   90.00
_cell.angle_beta   90.00
_cell.angle_gamma   90.00
#
_symmetry.space_group_name_H-M   'P 1'
#
loop_
_entity.id
_entity.type
_entity.pdbx_description
1 polymer ?
#
loop_
_entity_poly.entity_id
_entity_poly.type
_entity_poly.pdbx_seq_one_letter_code
_entity_poly.pdbx_strand_id
1 'polypeptide(L)'
;MQKQPETTSPSPSTPPHGVKATLHTKTPQAKTFLSIGGGTASPNTFSNMASNPDSHAAFINSTISVAGKYGFDGLDFDWEFPNTPQDMSNLSLFFKEWREAIENESSISGKTKLFLSVAIYFASSIFLSNIPRAYPIEAINKYVDFVSPMCYDYRGS
;
A
#
# COMPACT_ATOMS: atom_id res chain seq x y z
N MET A 1 15.63 21.85 -55.53
CA MET A 1 15.50 21.88 -54.07
C MET A 1 14.05 21.64 -53.71
N GLN A 2 13.70 20.40 -53.33
CA GLN A 2 12.35 20.04 -52.88
C GLN A 2 12.20 20.43 -51.41
N LYS A 3 11.14 21.17 -51.09
CA LYS A 3 10.75 21.53 -49.73
C LYS A 3 10.12 20.28 -49.09
N GLN A 4 10.69 19.80 -47.97
CA GLN A 4 10.07 18.70 -47.21
C GLN A 4 8.72 19.12 -46.60
N PRO A 5 7.76 18.19 -46.42
CA PRO A 5 6.49 18.50 -45.78
C PRO A 5 6.67 18.70 -44.28
N GLU A 6 5.99 19.71 -43.75
CA GLU A 6 5.92 20.05 -42.34
C GLU A 6 5.16 18.94 -41.59
N THR A 7 5.85 18.22 -40.71
CA THR A 7 5.20 17.21 -39.86
C THR A 7 4.43 17.92 -38.75
N THR A 8 3.11 17.95 -38.87
CA THR A 8 2.20 18.44 -37.83
C THR A 8 2.44 17.67 -36.53
N SER A 9 2.82 18.40 -35.49
CA SER A 9 2.84 17.92 -34.10
C SER A 9 1.43 17.51 -33.65
N PRO A 10 1.26 16.38 -32.95
CA PRO A 10 -0.05 16.02 -32.41
C PRO A 10 -0.48 16.98 -31.28
N SER A 11 -1.77 17.36 -31.37
CA SER A 11 -2.59 18.21 -30.48
C SER A 11 -2.67 17.70 -29.02
N PRO A 12 -3.00 18.54 -28.01
CA PRO A 12 -2.63 18.31 -26.61
C PRO A 12 -3.56 17.38 -25.83
N SER A 13 -2.92 16.59 -24.96
CA SER A 13 -3.38 16.09 -23.65
C SER A 13 -4.76 15.42 -23.59
N THR A 14 -4.79 14.10 -23.79
CA THR A 14 -5.76 13.24 -23.11
C THR A 14 -5.60 13.48 -21.59
N PRO A 15 -6.66 13.83 -20.84
CA PRO A 15 -6.56 13.93 -19.39
C PRO A 15 -6.14 12.56 -18.86
N PRO A 16 -5.26 12.47 -17.86
CA PRO A 16 -4.91 11.18 -17.31
C PRO A 16 -6.21 10.49 -16.84
N HIS A 17 -6.50 9.31 -17.39
CA HIS A 17 -7.67 8.54 -17.01
C HIS A 17 -7.34 7.81 -15.70
N GLY A 18 -7.97 8.18 -14.58
CA GLY A 18 -7.74 7.53 -13.29
C GLY A 18 -8.30 8.29 -12.09
N VAL A 19 -8.41 7.58 -10.95
CA VAL A 19 -8.94 8.11 -9.68
C VAL A 19 -8.16 9.36 -9.25
N LYS A 20 -6.82 9.29 -9.29
CA LYS A 20 -5.95 10.41 -8.92
C LYS A 20 -6.17 11.64 -9.80
N ALA A 21 -6.14 11.44 -11.11
CA ALA A 21 -6.28 12.53 -12.07
C ALA A 21 -7.60 13.28 -11.86
N THR A 22 -8.70 12.53 -11.67
CA THR A 22 -10.01 13.10 -11.38
C THR A 22 -10.01 13.88 -10.08
N LEU A 23 -9.43 13.32 -9.01
CA LEU A 23 -9.37 13.99 -7.70
C LEU A 23 -8.55 15.28 -7.74
N HIS A 24 -7.40 15.26 -8.43
CA HIS A 24 -6.48 16.39 -8.49
C HIS A 24 -7.05 17.59 -9.25
N THR A 25 -8.03 17.40 -10.14
CA THR A 25 -8.72 18.53 -10.80
C THR A 25 -9.43 19.45 -9.80
N LYS A 26 -9.88 18.90 -8.66
CA LYS A 26 -10.61 19.64 -7.62
C LYS A 26 -9.75 19.94 -6.40
N THR A 27 -8.87 19.02 -6.04
CA THR A 27 -8.05 19.11 -4.82
C THR A 27 -6.61 18.71 -5.12
N PRO A 28 -5.77 19.63 -5.65
CA PRO A 28 -4.41 19.30 -6.10
C PRO A 28 -3.48 18.76 -5.00
N GLN A 29 -3.77 19.04 -3.73
CA GLN A 29 -2.99 18.58 -2.58
C GLN A 29 -3.41 17.20 -2.06
N ALA A 30 -4.56 16.69 -2.50
CA ALA A 30 -5.03 15.37 -2.06
C ALA A 30 -4.05 14.28 -2.49
N LYS A 31 -3.97 13.22 -1.69
CA LYS A 31 -3.16 12.03 -1.98
C LYS A 31 -4.07 10.83 -2.11
N THR A 32 -3.73 9.92 -3.01
CA THR A 32 -4.51 8.70 -3.27
C THR A 32 -3.72 7.46 -2.88
N PHE A 33 -4.37 6.52 -2.24
CA PHE A 33 -3.76 5.27 -1.77
C PHE A 33 -4.46 4.07 -2.42
N LEU A 34 -3.68 3.05 -2.77
CA LEU A 34 -4.20 1.73 -3.10
C LEU A 34 -4.18 0.88 -1.82
N SER A 35 -5.36 0.57 -1.29
CA SER A 35 -5.50 -0.36 -0.17
C SER A 35 -5.66 -1.80 -0.65
N ILE A 36 -4.95 -2.73 0.00
CA ILE A 36 -5.03 -4.16 -0.27
C ILE A 36 -5.43 -4.89 1.01
N GLY A 37 -6.61 -5.51 0.99
CA GLY A 37 -7.17 -6.21 2.14
C GLY A 37 -8.66 -5.94 2.35
N GLY A 38 -9.01 -5.60 3.58
CA GLY A 38 -10.37 -5.30 4.05
C GLY A 38 -11.09 -6.52 4.62
N GLY A 39 -12.12 -6.28 5.42
CA GLY A 39 -12.84 -7.30 6.20
C GLY A 39 -13.48 -8.47 5.43
N THR A 40 -13.57 -8.41 4.09
CA THR A 40 -14.01 -9.55 3.26
C THR A 40 -12.86 -10.44 2.76
N ALA A 41 -11.61 -9.98 2.91
CA ALA A 41 -10.43 -10.73 2.51
C ALA A 41 -10.13 -11.86 3.52
N SER A 42 -9.61 -12.98 3.01
CA SER A 42 -9.20 -14.10 3.86
C SER A 42 -7.92 -13.75 4.64
N PRO A 43 -7.93 -13.76 5.99
CA PRO A 43 -6.74 -13.48 6.79
C PRO A 43 -5.63 -14.53 6.58
N ASN A 44 -6.02 -15.77 6.25
CA ASN A 44 -5.08 -16.85 5.96
C ASN A 44 -4.31 -16.63 4.66
N THR A 45 -4.89 -15.92 3.69
CA THR A 45 -4.17 -15.56 2.46
C THR A 45 -2.98 -14.65 2.78
N PHE A 46 -3.17 -13.68 3.66
CA PHE A 46 -2.10 -12.78 4.10
C PHE A 46 -1.08 -13.48 5.00
N SER A 47 -1.53 -14.39 5.88
CA SER A 47 -0.64 -15.23 6.68
C SER A 47 0.32 -16.04 5.81
N ASN A 48 -0.23 -16.74 4.81
CA ASN A 48 0.58 -17.51 3.86
C ASN A 48 1.54 -16.62 3.07
N MET A 49 1.05 -15.49 2.54
CA MET A 49 1.86 -14.53 1.78
C MET A 49 3.02 -13.97 2.60
N ALA A 50 2.78 -13.58 3.85
CA ALA A 50 3.79 -12.98 4.72
C ALA A 50 4.80 -14.01 5.26
N SER A 51 4.41 -15.29 5.35
CA SER A 51 5.26 -16.37 5.89
C SER A 51 6.34 -16.88 4.94
N ASN A 52 6.20 -16.64 3.63
CA ASN A 52 7.10 -17.13 2.61
C ASN A 52 7.81 -15.94 1.91
N PRO A 53 9.17 -15.92 1.87
CA PRO A 53 9.92 -14.82 1.28
C PRO A 53 9.61 -14.55 -0.19
N ASP A 54 9.43 -15.60 -0.99
CA ASP A 54 9.14 -15.44 -2.42
C ASP A 54 7.76 -14.81 -2.63
N SER A 55 6.76 -15.24 -1.84
CA SER A 55 5.41 -14.68 -1.94
C SER A 55 5.32 -13.26 -1.41
N HIS A 56 6.01 -12.91 -0.32
CA HIS A 56 6.02 -11.52 0.13
C HIS A 56 6.68 -10.62 -0.89
N ALA A 57 7.73 -11.09 -1.58
CA ALA A 57 8.51 -10.25 -2.49
C ALA A 57 7.71 -10.02 -3.77
N ALA A 58 7.04 -11.06 -4.26
CA ALA A 58 6.09 -10.94 -5.35
C ALA A 58 4.95 -9.97 -5.01
N PHE A 59 4.39 -10.04 -3.81
CA PHE A 59 3.34 -9.14 -3.36
C PHE A 59 3.82 -7.67 -3.31
N ILE A 60 4.94 -7.40 -2.64
CA ILE A 60 5.54 -6.05 -2.53
C ILE A 60 5.81 -5.46 -3.91
N ASN A 61 6.49 -6.21 -4.78
CA ASN A 61 6.85 -5.72 -6.12
C ASN A 61 5.61 -5.47 -6.98
N SER A 62 4.61 -6.34 -6.90
CA SER A 62 3.37 -6.19 -7.67
C SER A 62 2.55 -4.98 -7.22
N THR A 63 2.45 -4.71 -5.92
CA THR A 63 1.72 -3.55 -5.38
C THR A 63 2.39 -2.23 -5.76
N ILE A 64 3.72 -2.14 -5.65
CA ILE A 64 4.49 -0.97 -6.12
C ILE A 64 4.26 -0.74 -7.63
N SER A 65 4.33 -1.80 -8.44
CA SER A 65 4.09 -1.71 -9.88
C SER A 65 2.68 -1.21 -10.21
N VAL A 66 1.66 -1.75 -9.54
CA VAL A 66 0.25 -1.33 -9.71
C VAL A 66 0.06 0.12 -9.27
N ALA A 67 0.61 0.52 -8.12
CA ALA A 67 0.54 1.89 -7.63
C ALA A 67 1.16 2.87 -8.64
N GLY A 68 2.36 2.56 -9.14
CA GLY A 68 3.04 3.35 -10.16
C GLY A 68 2.28 3.41 -11.49
N LYS A 69 1.68 2.29 -11.92
CA LYS A 69 0.89 2.20 -13.17
C LYS A 69 -0.35 3.09 -13.14
N TYR A 70 -1.06 3.11 -12.01
CA TYR A 70 -2.29 3.89 -11.85
C TYR A 70 -2.09 5.25 -11.18
N GLY A 71 -0.84 5.59 -10.86
CA GLY A 71 -0.42 6.89 -10.37
C GLY A 71 -0.69 7.15 -8.89
N PHE A 72 -1.05 6.13 -8.08
CA PHE A 72 -1.29 6.28 -6.65
C PHE A 72 -0.07 6.91 -5.93
N ASP A 73 -0.34 7.68 -4.88
CA ASP A 73 0.70 8.32 -4.05
C ASP A 73 1.17 7.43 -2.91
N GLY A 74 0.42 6.37 -2.59
CA GLY A 74 0.76 5.45 -1.52
C GLY A 74 0.07 4.09 -1.59
N LEU A 75 0.51 3.21 -0.72
CA LEU A 75 0.02 1.86 -0.50
C LEU A 75 -0.51 1.75 0.92
N ASP A 76 -1.62 1.06 1.08
CA ASP A 76 -2.25 0.79 2.37
C ASP A 76 -2.45 -0.72 2.53
N PHE A 77 -2.11 -1.25 3.69
CA PHE A 77 -2.30 -2.66 3.99
C PHE A 77 -3.37 -2.86 5.05
N ASP A 78 -4.42 -3.59 4.68
CA ASP A 78 -5.61 -3.77 5.50
C ASP A 78 -5.84 -5.25 5.81
N TRP A 79 -4.92 -5.85 6.57
CA TRP A 79 -5.04 -7.23 7.01
C TRP A 79 -5.90 -7.29 8.28
N GLU A 80 -7.13 -7.78 8.14
CA GLU A 80 -8.11 -7.94 9.21
C GLU A 80 -8.36 -9.42 9.59
N PHE A 81 -7.67 -10.03 10.55
CA PHE A 81 -6.48 -9.55 11.26
C PHE A 81 -5.41 -10.65 11.25
N PRO A 82 -4.12 -10.33 11.52
CA PRO A 82 -3.12 -11.35 11.82
C PRO A 82 -3.64 -12.35 12.87
N ASN A 83 -3.47 -13.66 12.63
CA ASN A 83 -4.11 -14.72 13.41
C ASN A 83 -3.21 -15.26 14.53
N THR A 84 -1.89 -15.12 14.39
CA THR A 84 -0.91 -15.71 15.30
C THR A 84 0.19 -14.72 15.71
N PRO A 85 0.97 -15.00 16.78
CA PRO A 85 2.18 -14.26 17.09
C PRO A 85 3.19 -14.30 15.93
N GLN A 86 3.25 -15.42 15.19
CA GLN A 86 4.13 -15.54 14.03
C GLN A 86 3.69 -14.59 12.90
N ASP A 87 2.40 -14.40 12.68
CA ASP A 87 1.90 -13.41 11.73
C ASP A 87 2.36 -11.99 12.10
N MET A 88 2.38 -11.66 13.39
CA MET A 88 2.89 -10.36 13.86
C MET A 88 4.40 -10.21 13.62
N SER A 89 5.19 -11.26 13.84
CA SER A 89 6.61 -11.28 13.50
C SER A 89 6.85 -11.16 11.99
N ASN A 90 6.07 -11.86 11.18
CA ASN A 90 6.14 -11.78 9.72
C ASN A 90 5.72 -10.39 9.24
N LEU A 91 4.69 -9.78 9.84
CA LEU A 91 4.25 -8.42 9.54
C LEU A 91 5.35 -7.39 9.83
N SER A 92 6.13 -7.58 10.89
CA SER A 92 7.30 -6.75 11.20
C SER A 92 8.34 -6.78 10.09
N LEU A 93 8.70 -7.96 9.62
CA LEU A 93 9.65 -8.15 8.52
C LEU A 93 9.10 -7.58 7.21
N PHE A 94 7.83 -7.86 6.96
CA PHE A 94 7.12 -7.42 5.77
C PHE A 94 7.11 -5.89 5.61
N PHE A 95 6.85 -5.12 6.69
CA PHE A 95 6.92 -3.65 6.62
C PHE A 95 8.32 -3.13 6.32
N LYS A 96 9.36 -3.76 6.89
CA LYS A 96 10.74 -3.42 6.59
C LYS A 96 11.03 -3.59 5.10
N GLU A 97 10.75 -4.76 4.55
CA GLU A 97 11.07 -5.08 3.16
C GLU A 97 10.22 -4.26 2.18
N TRP A 98 8.96 -3.98 2.52
CA TRP A 98 8.12 -3.12 1.69
C TRP A 98 8.67 -1.68 1.65
N ARG A 99 9.10 -1.13 2.79
CA ARG A 99 9.76 0.18 2.82
C ARG A 99 11.06 0.18 2.00
N GLU A 100 11.91 -0.82 2.18
CA GLU A 100 13.18 -0.95 1.45
C GLU A 100 12.94 -1.03 -0.06
N ALA A 101 11.94 -1.80 -0.50
CA ALA A 101 11.56 -1.90 -1.92
C ALA A 101 11.02 -0.58 -2.48
N ILE A 102 10.19 0.14 -1.72
CA ILE A 102 9.69 1.48 -2.08
C ILE A 102 10.85 2.48 -2.23
N GLU A 103 11.82 2.45 -1.32
CA GLU A 103 13.00 3.32 -1.38
C GLU A 103 13.90 3.00 -2.57
N ASN A 104 14.11 1.71 -2.84
CA ASN A 104 14.85 1.26 -3.99
C ASN A 104 14.19 1.66 -5.32
N GLU A 105 12.86 1.48 -5.45
CA GLU A 105 12.13 1.90 -6.66
C GLU A 105 12.25 3.40 -6.90
N SER A 106 12.07 4.22 -5.86
CA SER A 106 12.20 5.68 -5.95
C SER A 106 13.61 6.11 -6.35
N SER A 107 14.63 5.45 -5.80
CA SER A 107 16.05 5.70 -6.14
C SER A 107 16.35 5.37 -7.60
N ILE A 108 15.85 4.25 -8.12
CA ILE A 108 16.08 3.79 -9.50
C ILE A 108 15.27 4.62 -10.50
N SER A 109 14.01 4.90 -10.21
CA SER A 109 13.08 5.54 -11.16
C SER A 109 13.15 7.07 -11.13
N GLY A 110 13.71 7.65 -10.06
CA GLY A 110 13.69 9.09 -9.80
C GLY A 110 12.30 9.64 -9.45
N LYS A 111 11.28 8.78 -9.28
CA LYS A 111 9.94 9.19 -8.89
C LYS A 111 9.87 9.45 -7.39
N THR A 112 8.88 10.24 -6.99
CA THR A 112 8.56 10.44 -5.56
C THR A 112 8.25 9.11 -4.89
N LYS A 113 8.85 8.90 -3.72
CA LYS A 113 8.61 7.73 -2.87
C LYS A 113 7.12 7.58 -2.54
N LEU A 114 6.60 6.37 -2.68
CA LEU A 114 5.24 6.03 -2.24
C LEU A 114 5.13 6.11 -0.72
N PHE A 115 3.99 6.61 -0.23
CA PHE A 115 3.63 6.45 1.16
C PHE A 115 3.26 4.98 1.45
N LEU A 116 3.47 4.55 2.69
CA LEU A 116 3.04 3.25 3.20
C LEU A 116 2.20 3.48 4.45
N SER A 117 0.98 2.97 4.46
CA SER A 117 0.08 2.97 5.61
C SER A 117 -0.43 1.57 5.94
N VAL A 118 -1.03 1.45 7.13
CA VAL A 118 -1.65 0.21 7.59
C VAL A 118 -2.93 0.52 8.36
N ALA A 119 -4.00 -0.20 8.05
CA ALA A 119 -5.19 -0.27 8.88
C ALA A 119 -4.97 -1.30 10.00
N ILE A 120 -5.27 -0.90 11.24
CA ILE A 120 -5.06 -1.75 12.42
C ILE A 120 -6.31 -1.84 13.26
N TYR A 121 -6.39 -2.90 14.07
CA TYR A 121 -7.37 -2.99 15.14
C TYR A 121 -7.32 -1.73 16.03
N PHE A 122 -8.45 -1.36 16.65
CA PHE A 122 -8.53 -0.13 17.45
C PHE A 122 -7.56 -0.08 18.66
N ALA A 123 -6.96 -1.21 19.02
CA ALA A 123 -5.97 -1.33 20.08
C ALA A 123 -4.69 -2.00 19.57
N SER A 124 -3.56 -1.69 20.22
CA SER A 124 -2.25 -2.28 19.88
C SER A 124 -2.18 -3.78 20.12
N SER A 125 -3.01 -4.31 21.03
CA SER A 125 -3.20 -5.74 21.27
C SER A 125 -4.56 -6.22 20.73
N ILE A 126 -4.56 -7.37 20.05
CA ILE A 126 -5.76 -7.99 19.48
C ILE A 126 -6.24 -9.09 20.42
N PHE A 127 -7.45 -8.95 20.94
CA PHE A 127 -8.08 -9.85 21.91
C PHE A 127 -9.40 -10.46 21.42
N LEU A 128 -9.53 -10.65 20.10
CA LEU A 128 -10.66 -11.34 19.48
C LEU A 128 -10.66 -12.87 19.71
N SER A 129 -9.59 -13.40 20.33
CA SER A 129 -9.41 -14.82 20.65
C SER A 129 -8.47 -14.97 21.85
N ASN A 130 -8.32 -16.18 22.38
CA ASN A 130 -7.37 -16.49 23.47
C ASN A 130 -5.89 -16.57 23.03
N ILE A 131 -5.59 -16.34 21.76
CA ILE A 131 -4.21 -16.29 21.25
C ILE A 131 -3.69 -14.85 21.39
N PRO A 132 -2.62 -14.61 22.17
CA PRO A 132 -2.09 -13.27 22.38
C PRO A 132 -1.46 -12.73 21.09
N ARG A 133 -1.83 -11.51 20.71
CA ARG A 133 -1.31 -10.83 19.51
C ARG A 133 -1.15 -9.35 19.79
N ALA A 134 -0.01 -8.79 19.41
CA ALA A 134 0.25 -7.37 19.47
C ALA A 134 0.96 -6.93 18.19
N TYR A 135 0.57 -5.77 17.66
CA TYR A 135 1.22 -5.22 16.47
C TYR A 135 2.69 -4.92 16.74
N PRO A 136 3.58 -5.09 15.74
CA PRO A 136 5.00 -4.81 15.88
C PRO A 136 5.27 -3.29 15.84
N ILE A 137 5.00 -2.61 16.97
CA ILE A 137 5.02 -1.13 17.07
C ILE A 137 6.36 -0.52 16.64
N GLU A 138 7.48 -1.15 16.99
CA GLU A 138 8.80 -0.66 16.59
C GLU A 138 8.99 -0.65 15.07
N ALA A 139 8.57 -1.72 14.39
CA ALA A 139 8.62 -1.81 12.94
C ALA A 139 7.65 -0.84 12.27
N ILE A 140 6.42 -0.71 12.81
CA ILE A 140 5.44 0.26 12.33
C ILE A 140 6.02 1.69 12.39
N ASN A 141 6.53 2.10 13.55
CA ASN A 141 7.10 3.44 13.74
C ASN A 141 8.30 3.72 12.82
N LYS A 142 9.04 2.68 12.42
CA LYS A 142 10.24 2.82 11.61
C LYS A 142 9.95 2.81 10.11
N TYR A 143 8.97 2.02 9.67
CA TYR A 143 8.81 1.68 8.25
C TYR A 143 7.51 2.19 7.63
N VAL A 144 6.50 2.48 8.44
CA VAL A 144 5.17 2.92 7.99
C VAL A 144 5.01 4.43 8.25
N ASP A 145 4.44 5.16 7.30
CA ASP A 145 4.28 6.62 7.40
C ASP A 145 3.14 7.02 8.36
N PHE A 146 2.03 6.29 8.36
CA PHE A 146 0.94 6.47 9.31
C PHE A 146 0.11 5.20 9.49
N VAL A 147 -0.60 5.14 10.61
CA VAL A 147 -1.54 4.07 10.94
C VAL A 147 -2.98 4.59 10.89
N SER A 148 -3.92 3.72 10.52
CA SER A 148 -5.35 3.98 10.52
C SER A 148 -6.04 3.03 11.51
N PRO A 149 -6.14 3.35 12.81
CA PRO A 149 -6.85 2.52 13.76
C PRO A 149 -8.35 2.50 13.47
N MET A 150 -8.92 1.30 13.36
CA MET A 150 -10.34 1.10 13.06
C MET A 150 -11.21 1.28 14.30
N CYS A 151 -11.38 2.55 14.70
CA CYS A 151 -12.12 2.93 15.90
C CYS A 151 -13.64 2.95 15.69
N TYR A 152 -14.18 1.84 15.20
CA TYR A 152 -15.60 1.62 14.90
C TYR A 152 -15.94 0.13 15.04
N ASP A 153 -17.18 -0.26 14.71
CA ASP A 153 -17.69 -1.64 14.80
C ASP A 153 -17.53 -2.32 16.17
N TYR A 154 -17.49 -1.52 17.24
CA TYR A 154 -17.45 -2.02 18.62
C TYR A 154 -18.69 -2.85 19.02
N ARG A 155 -19.79 -2.69 18.28
CA ARG A 155 -21.08 -3.36 18.43
C ARG A 155 -21.70 -3.52 17.03
N GLY A 156 -22.43 -4.60 16.83
CA GLY A 156 -23.18 -4.90 15.61
C GLY A 156 -24.42 -5.73 15.93
N SER A 157 -25.32 -5.84 14.94
CA SER A 157 -26.63 -6.52 15.03
C SER A 157 -26.54 -8.04 15.03
#